data_AF-A0A8S0GUK5-F1
#
_entry.id   AF-A0A8S0GUK5-F1
#
_cell.length_a   1.000
_cell.length_b   1.000
_cell.length_c   1.000
_cell.angle_alpha   90.00
_cell.angle_beta   90.00
_cell.angle_gamma   90.00
#
_symmetry.space_group_name_H-M   'P 1'
#
loop_
_entity.id
_entity.type
_entity.pdbx_description
1 polymer ?
#
loop_
_entity_poly.entity_id
_entity_poly.type
_entity_poly.pdbx_seq_one_letter_code
_entity_poly.pdbx_strand_id
1 'polypeptide(L)'
;MGPYHRTLQEELARLKAEFGYALLFDAHSIRSLIPHLFEGKLPDFNLGTFNGASCDPQLASRLEAICAGHGGYTHVLNGRFKGGHITRHYGNPAEHIHAVQLELAQSAYMEEFEPFRYREDLAAPTQVVLKELLQGLLAWGQERYA
;
A
#
# COMPACT_ATOMS: atom_id res chain seq x y z
N MET A 1 1.06 -23.77 6.34
CA MET A 1 1.21 -22.58 5.47
C MET A 1 1.41 -23.02 4.04
N GLY A 2 0.68 -22.43 3.08
CA GLY A 2 0.82 -22.72 1.65
C GLY A 2 2.10 -22.14 1.02
N PRO A 3 2.38 -22.43 -0.26
CA PRO A 3 3.63 -22.03 -0.94
C PRO A 3 3.85 -20.52 -0.97
N TYR A 4 2.83 -19.73 -1.32
CA TYR A 4 2.90 -18.25 -1.34
C TYR A 4 3.39 -17.67 0.00
N HIS A 5 2.76 -18.09 1.10
CA HIS A 5 3.07 -17.59 2.43
C HIS A 5 4.46 -17.98 2.92
N ARG A 6 4.94 -19.16 2.52
CA ARG A 6 6.28 -19.63 2.82
C ARG A 6 7.32 -18.77 2.11
N THR A 7 7.17 -18.59 0.79
CA THR A 7 8.09 -17.76 0.00
C THR A 7 8.12 -16.32 0.49
N LEU A 8 6.97 -15.73 0.81
CA LEU A 8 6.93 -14.37 1.35
C LEU A 8 7.68 -14.27 2.70
N GLN A 9 7.48 -15.24 3.59
CA GLN A 9 8.20 -15.28 4.87
C GLN A 9 9.72 -15.44 4.69
N GLU A 10 10.13 -16.33 3.78
CA GLU A 10 11.54 -16.56 3.46
C GLU A 10 12.20 -15.32 2.87
N GLU A 11 11.54 -14.60 1.95
CA GLU A 11 12.07 -13.36 1.38
C GLU A 11 12.16 -12.23 2.40
N LEU A 12 11.16 -12.08 3.28
CA LEU A 12 11.24 -11.09 4.36
C LEU A 12 12.38 -11.40 5.33
N ALA A 13 12.58 -12.68 5.67
CA ALA A 13 13.69 -13.10 6.51
C ALA A 13 15.04 -12.86 5.82
N ARG A 14 15.15 -13.16 4.52
CA ARG A 14 16.36 -12.94 3.72
C ARG A 14 16.71 -11.46 3.66
N LEU A 15 15.75 -10.59 3.33
CA LEU A 15 15.96 -9.14 3.26
C LEU A 15 16.32 -8.55 4.64
N LYS A 16 15.66 -8.98 5.72
CA LYS A 16 16.03 -8.56 7.08
C LYS A 16 17.44 -9.01 7.46
N ALA A 17 17.85 -10.21 7.10
CA ALA A 17 19.20 -10.69 7.37
C ALA A 17 20.27 -9.90 6.59
N GLU A 18 19.96 -9.46 5.37
CA GLU A 18 20.86 -8.69 4.51
C GLU A 18 20.96 -7.21 4.92
N PHE A 19 19.83 -6.58 5.26
CA PHE A 19 19.75 -5.12 5.46
C PHE A 19 19.46 -4.69 6.91
N GLY A 20 19.18 -5.63 7.82
CA GLY A 20 18.78 -5.36 9.21
C GLY A 20 17.29 -5.04 9.40
N TYR A 21 16.53 -4.92 8.30
CA TYR A 21 15.10 -4.64 8.27
C TYR A 21 14.48 -5.16 6.96
N ALA A 22 13.15 -5.24 6.89
CA ALA A 22 12.42 -5.56 5.67
C ALA A 22 11.18 -4.67 5.51
N LEU A 23 10.89 -4.27 4.27
CA LEU A 23 9.72 -3.47 3.91
C LEU A 23 8.83 -4.28 2.98
N LEU A 24 7.53 -4.38 3.32
CA LEU A 24 6.51 -5.07 2.54
C LEU A 24 5.46 -4.08 2.06
N PHE A 25 5.31 -3.96 0.74
CA PHE A 25 4.24 -3.21 0.12
C PHE A 25 3.21 -4.17 -0.48
N ASP A 26 2.04 -4.26 0.15
CA ASP A 26 0.95 -5.17 -0.19
C ASP A 26 -0.07 -4.43 -1.08
N ALA A 27 0.05 -4.59 -2.40
CA ALA A 27 -0.71 -3.81 -3.38
C ALA A 27 -1.97 -4.54 -3.88
N HIS A 28 -3.10 -3.84 -3.84
CA HIS A 28 -4.44 -4.31 -4.26
C HIS A 28 -5.14 -3.24 -5.09
N SER A 29 -6.22 -3.63 -5.77
CA SER A 29 -7.13 -2.67 -6.39
C SER A 29 -8.58 -3.13 -6.33
N ILE A 30 -9.48 -2.15 -6.28
CA ILE A 30 -10.91 -2.37 -6.09
C ILE A 30 -11.73 -1.42 -6.95
N ARG A 31 -12.95 -1.80 -7.34
CA ARG A 31 -13.90 -0.86 -7.92
C ARG A 31 -14.20 0.28 -6.95
N SER A 32 -14.23 1.50 -7.47
CA SER A 32 -14.43 2.73 -6.72
C SER A 32 -15.85 2.85 -6.14
N LEU A 33 -16.84 2.25 -6.79
CA LEU A 33 -18.23 2.22 -6.37
C LEU A 33 -18.71 0.78 -6.17
N ILE A 34 -19.02 0.42 -4.92
CA ILE A 34 -19.62 -0.86 -4.58
C ILE A 34 -20.79 -0.63 -3.62
N PRO A 35 -21.96 -0.20 -4.13
CA PRO A 35 -23.08 0.27 -3.28
C PRO A 35 -23.60 -0.75 -2.27
N HIS A 36 -23.43 -2.04 -2.55
CA HIS A 36 -23.83 -3.11 -1.63
C HIS A 36 -22.87 -3.31 -0.45
N LEU A 37 -21.65 -2.76 -0.50
CA LEU A 37 -20.65 -2.87 0.56
C LEU A 37 -20.33 -1.52 1.20
N PHE A 38 -20.35 -0.44 0.42
CA PHE A 38 -19.91 0.88 0.85
C PHE A 38 -20.84 1.98 0.34
N GLU A 39 -21.02 3.01 1.16
CA GLU A 39 -21.67 4.25 0.75
C GLU A 39 -20.67 5.14 0.00
N GLY A 40 -21.11 5.70 -1.13
CA GLY A 40 -20.32 6.63 -1.93
C GLY A 40 -19.14 6.01 -2.68
N LYS A 41 -18.33 6.88 -3.29
CA LYS A 41 -17.07 6.49 -3.95
C LYS A 41 -15.99 6.29 -2.89
N LEU A 42 -15.28 5.17 -2.97
CA LEU A 42 -14.07 4.93 -2.20
C LEU A 42 -12.98 5.94 -2.60
N PRO A 43 -12.11 6.37 -1.66
CA PRO A 43 -10.93 7.16 -1.99
C PRO A 43 -10.06 6.48 -3.05
N ASP A 44 -9.33 7.25 -3.84
CA ASP A 44 -8.49 6.70 -4.91
C ASP A 44 -7.31 5.91 -4.32
N PHE A 45 -6.62 6.45 -3.31
CA PHE A 45 -5.54 5.78 -2.59
C PHE A 45 -5.94 5.47 -1.14
N ASN A 46 -6.13 4.19 -0.81
CA ASN A 46 -6.44 3.77 0.56
C ASN A 46 -5.23 3.04 1.15
N LEU A 47 -4.50 3.70 2.03
CA LEU A 47 -3.38 3.11 2.75
C LEU A 47 -3.87 2.39 4.00
N GLY A 48 -3.31 1.21 4.29
CA GLY A 48 -3.66 0.39 5.46
C GLY A 48 -2.42 -0.08 6.22
N THR A 49 -2.37 0.16 7.52
CA THR A 49 -1.21 -0.15 8.38
C THR A 49 -1.58 -0.94 9.64
N PHE A 50 -2.67 -1.68 9.56
CA PHE A 50 -3.33 -2.34 10.68
C PHE A 50 -3.60 -1.38 11.86
N ASN A 51 -4.14 -0.19 11.56
CA ASN A 51 -4.28 0.92 12.52
C ASN A 51 -2.95 1.28 13.23
N GLY A 52 -1.84 1.26 12.49
CA GLY A 52 -0.51 1.59 13.02
C GLY A 52 0.27 0.42 13.63
N ALA A 53 -0.28 -0.79 13.64
CA ALA A 53 0.41 -1.95 14.21
C ALA A 53 1.37 -2.66 13.23
N SER A 54 1.21 -2.49 11.91
CA SER A 54 2.02 -3.23 10.93
C SER A 54 3.25 -2.49 10.41
N CYS A 55 3.38 -1.18 10.67
CA CYS A 55 4.55 -0.39 10.27
C CYS A 55 4.87 0.70 11.31
N ASP A 56 6.01 1.37 11.17
CA ASP A 56 6.34 2.52 12.00
C ASP A 56 5.38 3.70 11.68
N PRO A 57 4.91 4.48 12.67
CA PRO A 57 4.06 5.64 12.44
C PRO A 57 4.67 6.69 11.51
N GLN A 58 5.99 6.92 11.57
CA GLN A 58 6.67 7.88 10.71
C GLN A 58 6.62 7.46 9.24
N LEU A 59 6.73 6.15 8.97
CA LEU A 59 6.55 5.62 7.62
C LEU A 59 5.12 5.85 7.12
N ALA A 60 4.11 5.53 7.95
CA ALA A 60 2.71 5.73 7.58
C ALA A 60 2.41 7.19 7.23
N SER A 61 2.85 8.14 8.07
CA SER A 61 2.67 9.57 7.84
C SER A 61 3.40 10.08 6.60
N ARG A 62 4.61 9.54 6.30
CA ARG A 62 5.34 9.89 5.07
C ARG A 62 4.56 9.48 3.81
N LEU A 63 4.02 8.26 3.78
CA LEU A 63 3.26 7.77 2.64
C LEU A 63 1.93 8.52 2.47
N GLU A 64 1.25 8.83 3.58
CA GLU A 64 0.05 9.68 3.55
C GLU A 64 0.35 11.07 3.01
N ALA A 65 1.48 11.69 3.42
CA ALA A 65 1.89 13.01 2.93
C ALA A 65 2.21 13.01 1.42
N ILE A 66 2.77 11.91 0.89
CA ILE A 66 2.98 11.76 -0.57
C ILE A 66 1.62 11.80 -1.28
N CYS A 67 0.65 11.00 -0.84
CA CYS A 67 -0.70 11.04 -1.42
C CYS A 67 -1.34 12.43 -1.32
N ALA A 68 -1.18 13.11 -0.19
CA ALA A 68 -1.70 14.47 0.01
C ALA A 68 -1.06 15.52 -0.91
N GLY A 69 0.16 15.28 -1.40
CA GLY A 69 0.83 16.13 -2.40
C GLY A 69 0.19 16.08 -3.79
N HIS A 70 -0.61 15.05 -4.08
CA HIS A 70 -1.27 14.86 -5.38
C HIS A 70 -2.75 15.24 -5.31
N GLY A 71 -3.03 16.55 -5.33
CA GLY A 71 -4.39 17.10 -5.16
C GLY A 71 -5.45 16.66 -6.19
N GLY A 72 -5.05 15.97 -7.27
CA GLY A 72 -5.98 15.33 -8.21
C GLY A 72 -6.58 14.01 -7.71
N TYR A 73 -6.09 13.46 -6.59
CA TYR A 73 -6.54 12.19 -6.03
C TYR A 73 -7.06 12.36 -4.61
N THR A 74 -8.10 11.59 -4.30
CA THR A 74 -8.55 11.40 -2.92
C THR A 74 -7.74 10.30 -2.24
N HIS A 75 -7.51 10.44 -0.95
CA HIS A 75 -6.76 9.44 -0.18
C HIS A 75 -7.28 9.30 1.25
N VAL A 76 -6.93 8.19 1.88
CA VAL A 76 -7.18 7.94 3.30
C VAL A 76 -6.15 6.97 3.87
N LEU A 77 -5.76 7.16 5.14
CA LEU A 77 -5.01 6.19 5.92
C LEU A 77 -5.92 5.48 6.92
N ASN A 78 -5.90 4.14 6.93
CA ASN A 78 -6.67 3.28 7.82
C ASN A 78 -8.19 3.57 7.80
N GLY A 79 -8.74 3.89 6.62
CA GLY A 79 -10.18 4.07 6.40
C GLY A 79 -10.94 2.73 6.43
N ARG A 80 -11.58 2.37 5.33
CA ARG A 80 -12.24 1.04 5.19
C ARG A 80 -11.20 -0.09 5.10
N PHE A 81 -10.13 0.15 4.34
CA PHE A 81 -9.02 -0.78 4.15
C PHE A 81 -7.92 -0.48 5.16
N LYS A 82 -7.94 -1.23 6.26
CA LYS A 82 -7.00 -1.03 7.37
C LYS A 82 -5.76 -1.89 7.28
N GLY A 83 -5.60 -2.73 6.26
CA GLY A 83 -4.59 -3.80 6.25
C GLY A 83 -5.22 -5.17 6.55
N GLY A 84 -5.06 -6.08 5.60
CA GLY A 84 -5.60 -7.44 5.61
C GLY A 84 -4.69 -8.46 6.29
N HIS A 85 -4.85 -9.72 5.90
CA HIS A 85 -4.10 -10.83 6.49
C HIS A 85 -2.57 -10.66 6.34
N ILE A 86 -2.10 -10.20 5.18
CA ILE A 86 -0.68 -10.03 4.88
C ILE A 86 -0.05 -8.99 5.81
N THR A 87 -0.56 -7.77 5.86
CA THR A 87 0.00 -6.73 6.73
C THR A 87 -0.07 -7.10 8.21
N ARG A 88 -1.16 -7.75 8.66
CA ARG A 88 -1.33 -8.17 10.06
C ARG A 88 -0.39 -9.30 10.46
N HIS A 89 -0.12 -10.22 9.54
CA HIS A 89 0.68 -11.41 9.84
C HIS A 89 2.17 -11.13 9.73
N TYR A 90 2.58 -10.35 8.73
CA TYR A 90 4.00 -10.11 8.42
C TYR A 90 4.54 -8.79 8.95
N GLY A 91 3.68 -7.79 9.18
CA GLY A 91 4.10 -6.55 9.81
C GLY A 91 4.44 -6.77 11.27
N ASN A 92 5.71 -6.55 11.63
CA ASN A 92 6.19 -6.60 13.00
C ASN A 92 7.27 -5.52 13.20
N PRO A 93 6.87 -4.26 13.44
CA PRO A 93 7.81 -3.13 13.56
C PRO A 93 8.83 -3.31 14.68
N ALA A 94 8.47 -4.02 15.77
CA ALA A 94 9.39 -4.34 16.87
C ALA A 94 10.56 -5.24 16.41
N GLU A 95 10.35 -5.99 15.33
CA GLU A 95 11.34 -6.85 14.68
C GLU A 95 11.83 -6.27 13.35
N HIS A 96 11.66 -4.96 13.13
CA HIS A 96 12.10 -4.22 11.94
C HIS A 96 11.52 -4.76 10.62
N ILE A 97 10.32 -5.35 10.66
CA ILE A 97 9.57 -5.73 9.47
C ILE A 97 8.35 -4.81 9.38
N HIS A 98 8.29 -3.96 8.35
CA HIS A 98 7.21 -2.98 8.18
C HIS A 98 6.37 -3.34 6.97
N ALA A 99 5.07 -3.50 7.16
CA ALA A 99 4.12 -3.82 6.11
C ALA A 99 3.07 -2.73 5.96
N VAL A 100 2.85 -2.27 4.72
CA VAL A 100 1.83 -1.30 4.35
C VAL A 100 1.00 -1.87 3.20
N GLN A 101 -0.32 -1.77 3.32
CA GLN A 101 -1.26 -2.10 2.26
C GLN A 101 -1.60 -0.85 1.45
N LEU A 102 -1.72 -1.00 0.13
CA LEU A 102 -2.44 -0.07 -0.74
C LEU A 102 -3.64 -0.78 -1.33
N GLU A 103 -4.82 -0.18 -1.19
CA GLU A 103 -6.00 -0.49 -2.01
C GLU A 103 -6.27 0.69 -2.96
N LEU A 104 -5.99 0.49 -4.26
CA LEU A 104 -6.13 1.50 -5.30
C LEU A 104 -7.49 1.41 -5.99
N ALA A 105 -8.22 2.51 -6.09
CA ALA A 105 -9.46 2.53 -6.88
C ALA A 105 -9.15 2.27 -8.37
N GLN A 106 -9.86 1.34 -8.99
CA GLN A 106 -9.67 0.99 -10.41
C GLN A 106 -9.95 2.17 -11.34
N SER A 107 -10.86 3.07 -10.96
CA SER A 107 -11.12 4.33 -11.66
C SER A 107 -9.89 5.24 -11.80
N ALA A 108 -8.82 4.99 -11.06
CA ALA A 108 -7.56 5.73 -11.19
C ALA A 108 -6.70 5.27 -12.40
N TYR A 109 -6.99 4.12 -13.02
CA TYR A 109 -6.15 3.58 -14.09
C TYR A 109 -6.88 2.79 -15.18
N MET A 110 -8.16 2.47 -14.99
CA MET A 110 -8.94 1.66 -15.93
C MET A 110 -10.43 1.96 -15.90
N GLU A 111 -11.15 1.49 -16.91
CA GLU A 111 -12.62 1.43 -16.91
C GLU A 111 -13.10 0.35 -15.93
N GLU A 112 -14.04 0.69 -15.04
CA GLU A 112 -14.58 -0.25 -14.04
C GLU A 112 -15.77 -1.07 -14.55
N PHE A 113 -16.04 -0.98 -15.85
CA PHE A 113 -17.11 -1.68 -16.57
C PHE A 113 -16.52 -2.41 -17.78
N GLU A 114 -17.22 -3.44 -18.26
CA GLU A 114 -16.78 -4.25 -19.39
C GLU A 114 -16.55 -3.37 -20.65
N PRO A 115 -15.41 -3.49 -21.36
CA PRO A 115 -14.44 -4.58 -21.30
C PRO A 115 -13.23 -4.35 -20.39
N PHE A 116 -13.35 -3.47 -19.38
CA PHE A 116 -12.31 -3.19 -18.39
C PHE A 116 -11.03 -2.66 -19.01
N ARG A 117 -11.15 -1.70 -19.93
CA ARG A 117 -9.99 -1.18 -20.66
C ARG A 117 -9.05 -0.47 -19.73
N TYR A 118 -7.77 -0.77 -19.86
CA TYR A 118 -6.72 0.04 -19.28
C TYR A 118 -6.73 1.44 -19.90
N ARG A 119 -6.63 2.47 -19.07
CA ARG A 119 -6.71 3.88 -19.47
C ARG A 119 -5.39 4.55 -19.20
N GLU A 120 -4.53 4.56 -20.22
CA GLU A 120 -3.18 5.15 -20.14
C GLU A 120 -3.21 6.60 -19.64
N ASP A 121 -4.22 7.37 -20.04
CA ASP A 121 -4.39 8.76 -19.63
C ASP A 121 -4.68 8.93 -18.13
N LEU A 122 -5.24 7.92 -17.47
CA LEU A 122 -5.43 7.89 -16.02
C LEU A 122 -4.26 7.18 -15.32
N ALA A 123 -3.75 6.11 -15.93
CA ALA A 123 -2.75 5.27 -15.34
C ALA A 123 -1.37 5.93 -15.29
N ALA A 124 -0.97 6.68 -16.33
CA ALA A 124 0.31 7.37 -16.37
C ALA A 124 0.50 8.35 -15.18
N PRO A 125 -0.44 9.26 -14.86
CA PRO A 125 -0.31 10.09 -13.66
C PRO A 125 -0.39 9.27 -12.36
N THR A 126 -1.21 8.22 -12.31
CA THR A 126 -1.29 7.31 -11.15
C THR A 126 0.06 6.61 -10.88
N GLN A 127 0.78 6.20 -11.93
CA GLN A 127 2.10 5.58 -11.81
C GLN A 127 3.15 6.52 -11.22
N VAL A 128 3.03 7.85 -11.44
CA VAL A 128 3.90 8.84 -10.79
C VAL A 128 3.75 8.76 -9.28
N VAL A 129 2.51 8.76 -8.78
CA VAL A 129 2.21 8.64 -7.34
C VAL A 129 2.71 7.31 -6.79
N LEU A 130 2.46 6.20 -7.49
CA LEU A 130 2.93 4.87 -7.06
C LEU A 130 4.46 4.80 -6.98
N LYS A 131 5.16 5.40 -7.93
CA LYS A 131 6.61 5.49 -7.93
C LYS A 131 7.11 6.28 -6.74
N GLU A 132 6.50 7.43 -6.45
CA GLU A 132 6.85 8.25 -5.28
C GLU A 132 6.59 7.53 -3.96
N LEU A 133 5.49 6.77 -3.84
CA LEU A 133 5.20 5.95 -2.66
C LEU A 133 6.28 4.88 -2.43
N LEU A 134 6.67 4.15 -3.47
CA LEU A 134 7.72 3.13 -3.37
C LEU A 134 9.09 3.76 -3.07
N GLN A 135 9.41 4.89 -3.69
CA GLN A 135 10.63 5.65 -3.39
C GLN A 135 10.63 6.18 -1.95
N GLY A 136 9.51 6.70 -1.47
CA GLY A 136 9.35 7.20 -0.11
C GLY A 136 9.47 6.10 0.94
N LEU A 137 8.93 4.92 0.66
CA LEU A 137 9.09 3.71 1.46
C LEU A 137 10.57 3.30 1.57
N LEU A 138 11.27 3.20 0.43
CA LEU A 138 12.68 2.83 0.39
C LEU A 138 13.57 3.86 1.08
N ALA A 139 13.36 5.15 0.79
CA ALA A 139 14.13 6.24 1.41
C ALA A 139 13.95 6.26 2.93
N TRP A 140 12.72 6.05 3.41
CA TRP A 140 12.47 5.97 4.85
C TRP A 140 13.24 4.80 5.50
N GLY A 141 13.22 3.62 4.88
CA GLY A 141 13.96 2.46 5.40
C GLY A 141 15.46 2.73 5.48
N GLN A 142 16.03 3.33 4.44
CA GLN A 142 17.43 3.73 4.40
C GLN A 142 17.75 4.76 5.51
N GLU A 143 16.97 5.82 5.65
CA GLU A 143 17.19 6.84 6.68
C GLU A 143 17.04 6.30 8.11
N ARG A 144 16.10 5.35 8.32
CA ARG A 144 15.79 4.80 9.64
C ARG A 144 16.80 3.77 10.14
N TYR A 145 17.45 3.05 9.22
CA TYR A 145 18.31 1.91 9.51
C TYR A 145 19.74 2.03 8.95
N ALA A 146 20.11 3.19 8.39
CA ALA A 146 21.48 3.55 8.07
C ALA A 146 22.35 3.77 9.31
#